data_AF-A0A945GG27-F1
#
_entry.id   AF-A0A945GG27-F1
#
_cell.length_a   1.000
_cell.length_b   1.000
_cell.length_c   1.000
_cell.angle_alpha   90.00
_cell.angle_beta   90.00
_cell.angle_gamma   90.00
#
_symmetry.space_group_name_H-M   'P 1'
#
loop_
_entity.id
_entity.type
_entity.pdbx_description
1 polymer ?
#
loop_
_entity_poly.entity_id
_entity_poly.type
_entity_poly.pdbx_seq_one_letter_code
_entity_poly.pdbx_strand_id
1 'polypeptide(L)'
;MKFFENFRQKHSPDTDGGGGDKVEQEENSVEKVEINSTASFQEALASSDLETAESWIDKIKTERPENYDDRWIDHRERELFKAYYGQEDWAAAKRIVEGSIKPDSKEGRKNRLADLAGQNYDEI
;
A
#
# COMPACT_ATOMS: atom_id res chain seq x y z
N MET A 1 16.05 17.29 59.83
CA MET A 1 15.12 16.68 60.83
C MET A 1 13.97 17.63 61.07
N LYS A 2 12.74 17.17 60.74
CA LYS A 2 11.36 17.60 61.10
C LYS A 2 10.48 17.11 59.93
N PHE A 3 9.98 15.87 59.93
CA PHE A 3 8.81 15.27 60.63
C PHE A 3 7.43 15.75 60.13
N PHE A 4 6.56 14.74 59.95
CA PHE A 4 5.10 14.68 59.70
C PHE A 4 4.65 14.80 58.23
N GLU A 5 4.12 13.77 57.53
CA GLU A 5 3.21 12.64 57.83
C GLU A 5 1.71 13.01 57.73
N ASN A 6 0.96 12.15 57.04
CA ASN A 6 -0.50 12.09 56.84
C ASN A 6 -1.10 13.11 55.85
N PHE A 7 -2.03 12.76 54.94
CA PHE A 7 -3.22 11.94 55.16
C PHE A 7 -3.86 11.51 53.81
N ARG A 8 -4.28 10.24 53.71
CA ARG A 8 -5.59 9.69 53.22
C ARG A 8 -6.42 10.60 52.27
N GLN A 9 -7.12 10.16 51.22
CA GLN A 9 -7.95 8.96 51.06
C GLN A 9 -8.57 8.95 49.65
N LYS A 10 -8.87 7.74 49.18
CA LYS A 10 -9.68 7.32 48.01
C LYS A 10 -10.75 8.30 47.52
N HIS A 11 -10.88 8.42 46.19
CA HIS A 11 -12.16 8.32 45.49
C HIS A 11 -11.94 8.07 44.00
N SER A 12 -12.32 6.87 43.54
CA SER A 12 -12.80 6.69 42.17
C SER A 12 -14.24 7.21 42.12
N PRO A 13 -14.57 7.96 41.07
CA PRO A 13 -15.87 7.80 40.43
C PRO A 13 -15.70 7.56 38.93
N ASP A 14 -16.38 6.52 38.47
CA ASP A 14 -16.64 6.21 37.07
C ASP A 14 -17.15 7.45 36.33
N THR A 15 -16.51 7.78 35.21
CA THR A 15 -17.12 8.59 34.15
C THR A 15 -17.37 7.68 32.97
N ASP A 16 -18.54 7.04 33.08
CA ASP A 16 -19.39 6.67 31.96
C ASP A 16 -19.75 7.93 31.14
N GLY A 17 -19.80 7.78 29.81
CA GLY A 17 -20.43 8.74 28.91
C GLY A 17 -19.48 9.71 28.18
N GLY A 18 -19.30 9.48 26.88
CA GLY A 18 -18.76 10.49 25.96
C GLY A 18 -18.56 9.95 24.56
N GLY A 19 -19.60 10.06 23.73
CA GLY A 19 -19.65 9.57 22.36
C GLY A 19 -18.43 9.97 21.53
N GLY A 20 -17.80 8.96 20.92
CA GLY A 20 -16.96 9.15 19.74
C GLY A 20 -17.85 8.95 18.52
N ASP A 21 -18.02 10.04 17.78
CA ASP A 21 -18.56 10.17 16.44
C ASP A 21 -18.72 8.88 15.65
N LYS A 22 -19.91 8.77 15.07
CA LYS A 22 -20.11 8.06 13.80
C LYS A 22 -19.01 8.50 12.85
N VAL A 23 -17.99 7.65 12.69
CA VAL A 23 -17.23 7.64 11.45
C VAL A 23 -18.22 7.12 10.43
N GLU A 24 -18.90 8.06 9.78
CA GLU A 24 -19.57 7.84 8.51
C GLU A 24 -18.51 7.21 7.61
N GLN A 25 -18.57 5.89 7.52
CA GLN A 25 -18.02 5.17 6.39
C GLN A 25 -18.82 5.66 5.20
N GLU A 26 -18.36 6.76 4.60
CA GLU A 26 -18.52 6.97 3.17
C GLU A 26 -17.89 5.74 2.53
N GLU A 27 -18.70 4.69 2.40
CA GLU A 27 -18.53 3.66 1.39
C GLU A 27 -18.69 4.37 0.05
N ASN A 28 -17.64 5.10 -0.32
CA ASN A 28 -17.40 5.48 -1.69
C ASN A 28 -17.26 4.15 -2.42
N SER A 29 -18.39 3.69 -2.96
CA SER A 29 -18.51 2.49 -3.75
C SER A 29 -17.72 2.75 -5.03
N VAL A 30 -16.40 2.65 -4.94
CA VAL A 30 -15.51 2.66 -6.09
C VAL A 30 -15.94 1.44 -6.89
N GLU A 31 -16.67 1.68 -7.98
CA GLU A 31 -16.99 0.64 -8.96
C GLU A 31 -15.66 -0.05 -9.30
N LYS A 32 -15.51 -1.30 -8.84
CA LYS A 32 -14.31 -2.11 -9.13
C LYS A 32 -14.19 -2.19 -10.64
N VAL A 33 -13.19 -1.51 -11.19
CA VAL A 33 -12.97 -1.48 -12.63
C VAL A 33 -12.42 -2.85 -13.01
N GLU A 34 -13.22 -3.66 -13.70
CA GLU A 34 -12.73 -4.94 -14.21
C GLU A 34 -11.68 -4.68 -15.30
N ILE A 35 -10.42 -5.01 -15.00
CA ILE A 35 -9.32 -4.79 -15.94
C ILE A 35 -9.28 -5.95 -16.94
N ASN A 36 -9.60 -5.65 -18.19
CA ASN A 36 -9.52 -6.58 -19.33
C ASN A 36 -8.52 -6.14 -20.41
N SER A 37 -7.98 -4.93 -20.30
CA SER A 37 -7.11 -4.32 -21.30
C SER A 37 -6.08 -3.37 -20.67
N THR A 38 -5.10 -2.95 -21.47
CA THR A 38 -4.14 -1.90 -21.07
C THR A 38 -4.86 -0.58 -20.74
N ALA A 39 -5.95 -0.25 -21.43
CA ALA A 39 -6.68 1.00 -21.18
C ALA A 39 -7.34 0.98 -19.79
N SER A 40 -8.08 -0.07 -19.47
CA SER A 40 -8.67 -0.26 -18.14
C SER A 40 -7.62 -0.32 -17.02
N PHE A 41 -6.42 -0.81 -17.32
CA PHE A 41 -5.31 -0.78 -16.36
C PHE A 41 -4.85 0.65 -16.06
N GLN A 42 -4.71 1.49 -17.10
CA GLN A 42 -4.35 2.90 -16.90
C GLN A 42 -5.46 3.67 -16.18
N GLU A 43 -6.73 3.35 -16.43
CA GLU A 43 -7.87 3.91 -15.69
C GLU A 43 -7.84 3.51 -14.21
N ALA A 44 -7.48 2.27 -13.89
CA ALA A 44 -7.30 1.82 -12.51
C ALA A 44 -6.16 2.58 -11.82
N LEU A 45 -5.02 2.78 -12.50
CA LEU A 45 -3.93 3.61 -11.97
C LEU A 45 -4.36 5.06 -11.74
N ALA A 46 -5.13 5.65 -12.67
CA ALA A 46 -5.61 7.03 -12.56
C ALA A 46 -6.65 7.21 -11.45
N SER A 47 -7.46 6.17 -11.20
CA SER A 47 -8.47 6.14 -10.15
C SER A 47 -7.92 5.69 -8.79
N SER A 48 -6.61 5.47 -8.68
CA SER A 48 -5.95 4.93 -7.48
C SER A 48 -6.44 3.54 -7.04
N ASP A 49 -7.08 2.79 -7.94
CA ASP A 49 -7.48 1.39 -7.72
C ASP A 49 -6.30 0.44 -7.98
N LEU A 50 -5.24 0.61 -7.17
CA LEU A 50 -3.96 -0.05 -7.39
C LEU A 50 -4.00 -1.54 -7.06
N GLU A 51 -4.81 -1.96 -6.08
CA GLU A 51 -4.98 -3.38 -5.72
C GLU A 51 -5.58 -4.20 -6.87
N THR A 52 -6.56 -3.63 -7.58
CA THR A 52 -7.15 -4.28 -8.75
C THR A 52 -6.14 -4.36 -9.89
N ALA A 53 -5.34 -3.31 -10.08
CA ALA A 53 -4.24 -3.28 -11.04
C ALA A 53 -3.14 -4.32 -10.73
N GLU A 54 -2.76 -4.47 -9.45
CA GLU A 54 -1.82 -5.48 -8.95
C GLU A 54 -2.35 -6.89 -9.24
N SER A 55 -3.59 -7.16 -8.82
CA SER A 55 -4.25 -8.47 -8.99
C SER A 55 -4.31 -8.90 -10.45
N TRP A 56 -4.56 -7.95 -11.37
CA TRP A 56 -4.58 -8.23 -12.80
C TRP A 56 -3.20 -8.59 -13.36
N ILE A 57 -2.15 -7.86 -12.97
CA ILE A 57 -0.77 -8.18 -13.35
C ILE A 57 -0.38 -9.57 -12.82
N ASP A 58 -0.71 -9.88 -11.56
CA ASP A 58 -0.40 -11.18 -10.97
C ASP A 58 -1.15 -12.33 -11.64
N LYS A 59 -2.39 -12.11 -12.08
CA LYS A 59 -3.13 -13.05 -12.92
C LYS A 59 -2.38 -13.31 -14.23
N ILE A 60 -1.93 -12.26 -14.93
CA ILE A 60 -1.16 -12.41 -16.18
C ILE A 60 0.16 -13.15 -15.95
N LYS A 61 0.87 -12.85 -14.85
CA LYS A 61 2.11 -13.53 -14.45
C LYS A 61 1.89 -15.02 -14.18
N THR A 62 0.73 -15.38 -13.64
CA THR A 62 0.37 -16.76 -13.30
C THR A 62 -0.13 -17.53 -14.52
N GLU A 63 -1.08 -16.96 -15.27
CA GLU A 63 -1.74 -17.62 -16.40
C GLU A 63 -0.87 -17.65 -17.67
N ARG A 64 0.11 -16.73 -17.77
CA ARG A 64 1.03 -16.59 -18.91
C ARG A 64 0.33 -16.66 -20.28
N PRO A 65 -0.64 -15.78 -20.57
CA PRO A 65 -1.28 -15.76 -21.88
C PRO A 65 -0.26 -15.44 -22.96
N GLU A 66 -0.35 -16.09 -24.13
CA GLU A 66 0.62 -15.90 -25.24
C GLU A 66 0.75 -14.45 -25.72
N ASN A 67 -0.26 -13.63 -25.45
CA ASN A 67 -0.33 -12.23 -25.87
C ASN A 67 0.52 -11.28 -24.99
N TYR A 68 1.06 -11.75 -23.86
CA TYR A 68 1.79 -10.93 -22.90
C TYR A 68 3.18 -11.51 -22.64
N ASP A 69 4.22 -10.82 -23.12
CA ASP A 69 5.60 -11.19 -22.87
C ASP A 69 6.15 -10.59 -21.56
N ASP A 70 7.31 -11.08 -21.12
CA ASP A 70 7.98 -10.58 -19.91
C ASP A 70 8.32 -9.09 -19.99
N ARG A 71 8.50 -8.54 -21.19
CA ARG A 71 8.79 -7.12 -21.38
C ARG A 71 7.56 -6.27 -21.13
N TRP A 72 6.39 -6.73 -21.56
CA TRP A 72 5.12 -6.09 -21.32
C TRP A 72 4.80 -6.12 -19.82
N ILE A 73 4.97 -7.28 -19.16
CA ILE A 73 4.72 -7.40 -17.71
C ILE A 73 5.64 -6.46 -16.93
N ASP A 74 6.94 -6.45 -17.24
CA ASP A 74 7.91 -5.57 -16.62
C ASP A 74 7.56 -4.07 -16.79
N HIS A 75 6.99 -3.69 -17.93
CA HIS A 75 6.51 -2.33 -18.15
C HIS A 75 5.35 -1.97 -17.21
N ARG A 76 4.37 -2.87 -17.05
CA ARG A 76 3.21 -2.65 -16.18
C ARG A 76 3.58 -2.66 -14.70
N GLU A 77 4.47 -3.55 -14.28
CA GLU A 77 5.04 -3.54 -12.92
C GLU A 77 5.72 -2.20 -12.63
N ARG A 78 6.44 -1.62 -13.62
CA ARG A 78 7.05 -0.30 -13.46
C ARG A 78 6.00 0.80 -13.29
N GLU A 79 4.90 0.78 -14.03
CA GLU A 79 3.83 1.77 -13.88
C GLU A 79 3.14 1.64 -12.52
N LEU A 80 2.85 0.41 -12.09
CA LEU A 80 2.24 0.14 -10.80
C LEU A 80 3.16 0.53 -9.64
N PHE A 81 4.45 0.22 -9.73
CA PHE A 81 5.47 0.68 -8.77
C PHE A 81 5.47 2.20 -8.64
N LYS A 82 5.38 2.93 -9.77
CA LYS A 82 5.29 4.40 -9.77
C LYS A 82 4.04 4.92 -9.10
N ALA A 83 2.91 4.26 -9.31
CA ALA A 83 1.66 4.65 -8.68
C ALA A 83 1.73 4.48 -7.15
N TYR A 84 2.23 3.34 -6.66
CA TYR A 84 2.35 3.10 -5.22
C TYR A 84 3.31 4.06 -4.53
N TYR A 85 4.52 4.27 -5.05
CA TYR A 85 5.42 5.24 -4.41
C TYR A 85 4.93 6.68 -4.57
N GLY A 86 4.14 6.98 -5.62
CA GLY A 86 3.50 8.28 -5.79
C GLY A 86 2.43 8.57 -4.73
N GLN A 87 1.87 7.52 -4.13
CA GLN A 87 0.97 7.57 -2.96
C GLN A 87 1.72 7.36 -1.64
N GLU A 88 3.06 7.28 -1.66
CA GLU A 88 3.90 6.97 -0.50
C GLU A 88 3.58 5.62 0.18
N ASP A 89 2.94 4.69 -0.54
CA ASP A 89 2.75 3.32 -0.09
C ASP A 89 4.00 2.48 -0.37
N TRP A 90 5.01 2.66 0.49
CA TRP A 90 6.30 2.01 0.36
C TRP A 90 6.22 0.48 0.50
N ALA A 91 5.30 0.00 1.36
CA ALA A 91 5.12 -1.43 1.60
C ALA A 91 4.54 -2.11 0.35
N ALA A 92 3.51 -1.54 -0.27
CA ALA A 92 2.99 -2.07 -1.53
C ALA A 92 4.00 -1.93 -2.67
N ALA A 93 4.70 -0.80 -2.78
CA ALA A 93 5.76 -0.64 -3.76
C ALA A 93 6.86 -1.72 -3.61
N LYS A 94 7.25 -2.06 -2.37
CA LYS A 94 8.19 -3.15 -2.06
C LYS A 94 7.67 -4.50 -2.54
N ARG A 95 6.39 -4.83 -2.31
CA ARG A 95 5.78 -6.07 -2.83
C ARG A 95 5.91 -6.20 -4.34
N ILE A 96 5.65 -5.11 -5.08
CA ILE A 96 5.81 -5.11 -6.55
C ILE A 96 7.25 -5.42 -6.96
N VAL A 97 8.23 -4.82 -6.26
CA VAL A 97 9.65 -5.10 -6.52
C VAL A 97 9.99 -6.56 -6.25
N GLU A 98 9.56 -7.12 -5.12
CA GLU A 98 9.82 -8.52 -4.78
C GLU A 98 9.13 -9.50 -5.75
N GLY A 99 7.93 -9.15 -6.22
CA GLY A 99 7.16 -9.92 -7.19
C GLY A 99 7.65 -9.80 -8.63
N SER A 100 8.60 -8.92 -8.94
CA SER A 100 9.03 -8.64 -10.32
C SER A 100 9.69 -9.85 -10.99
N ILE A 101 9.40 -10.10 -12.28
CA ILE A 101 9.95 -11.26 -12.99
C ILE A 101 11.47 -11.11 -13.26
N LYS A 102 11.92 -9.92 -13.64
CA LYS A 102 13.29 -9.68 -14.09
C LYS A 102 14.23 -9.28 -12.94
N PRO A 103 15.33 -10.03 -12.70
CA PRO A 103 16.30 -9.70 -11.65
C PRO A 103 16.92 -8.31 -11.81
N ASP A 104 17.31 -7.92 -13.02
CA ASP A 104 17.92 -6.62 -13.27
C ASP A 104 16.95 -5.47 -12.96
N SER A 105 15.67 -5.65 -13.31
CA SER A 105 14.62 -4.69 -12.97
C SER A 105 14.39 -4.62 -11.46
N LYS A 106 14.52 -5.73 -10.73
CA LYS A 106 14.41 -5.77 -9.27
C LYS A 106 15.44 -4.88 -8.62
N GLU A 107 16.72 -5.08 -8.92
CA GLU A 107 17.80 -4.31 -8.30
C GLU A 107 17.64 -2.80 -8.54
N GLY A 108 17.32 -2.41 -9.78
CA GLY A 108 17.05 -1.01 -10.11
C GLY A 108 15.87 -0.40 -9.33
N ARG A 109 14.78 -1.16 -9.18
CA ARG A 109 13.61 -0.72 -8.40
C ARG A 109 13.87 -0.70 -6.90
N LYS A 110 14.65 -1.64 -6.35
CA LYS A 110 15.06 -1.67 -4.93
C LYS A 110 15.83 -0.40 -4.55
N ASN A 111 16.86 -0.08 -5.33
CA ASN A 111 17.67 1.12 -5.12
C ASN A 111 16.79 2.37 -5.20
N ARG A 112 15.93 2.44 -6.22
CA ARG A 112 15.01 3.56 -6.39
C ARG A 112 14.02 3.71 -5.23
N LEU A 113 13.52 2.61 -4.69
CA LEU A 113 12.58 2.63 -3.57
C LEU A 113 13.26 3.11 -2.28
N ALA A 114 14.47 2.62 -1.99
CA ALA A 114 15.27 3.07 -0.85
C ALA A 114 15.59 4.58 -0.94
N ASP A 115 16.00 5.05 -2.12
CA ASP A 115 16.29 6.47 -2.38
C ASP A 115 15.04 7.35 -2.16
N LEU A 116 13.87 6.89 -2.59
CA LEU A 116 12.62 7.63 -2.47
C LEU A 116 12.06 7.62 -1.05
N ALA A 117 12.13 6.48 -0.35
CA ALA A 117 11.65 6.33 1.02
C ALA A 117 12.60 6.96 2.06
N GLY A 118 13.85 7.22 1.70
CA GLY A 118 14.85 7.78 2.60
C GLY A 118 15.31 6.82 3.71
N GLN A 119 15.06 5.52 3.54
CA GLN A 119 15.44 4.46 4.48
C GLN A 119 15.94 3.22 3.73
N ASN A 120 16.55 2.28 4.46
CA ASN A 120 17.05 1.07 3.82
C ASN A 120 15.88 0.22 3.29
N TYR A 121 16.06 -0.41 2.12
CA TYR A 121 15.04 -1.28 1.51
C TYR A 121 14.57 -2.40 2.44
N ASP A 122 15.48 -2.94 3.26
CA ASP A 122 15.16 -4.00 4.21
C ASP A 122 14.30 -3.51 5.39
N GLU A 123 14.28 -2.20 5.64
CA GLU A 123 13.52 -1.52 6.71
C GLU A 123 12.16 -0.98 6.26
N ILE A 124 11.89 -1.00 4.95
CA ILE A 124 10.57 -0.72 4.35
C ILE A 124 9.62 -1.89 4.59
#